data_AF-X1N287-F1
#
_entry.id   AF-X1N287-F1
#
_cell.length_a   1.000
_cell.length_b   1.000
_cell.length_c   1.000
_cell.angle_alpha   90.00
_cell.angle_beta   90.00
_cell.angle_gamma   90.00
#
_symmetry.space_group_name_H-M   'P 1'
#
loop_
_entity.id
_entity.type
_entity.pdbx_description
1 polymer ?
#
loop_
_entity_poly.entity_id
_entity_poly.type
_entity_poly.pdbx_seq_one_letter_code
_entity_poly.pdbx_strand_id
1 'polypeptide(L)'
;MEFIQSIMAHNEAVTLGTVVTYDLPVNPLSHILLTLIGERKALVDDFVVNPMSVIEAIKKIEVLYKGSAVYSMSGEDAYACGLFVNNFETWGVNHQEIEAAHWAFTVLVPLTRVLYSPTECFPRTTRGELILQLTYAASHAGFEKFVVQIETVELPEASPAQFIKQTTLTLTPTAAIPFDLSLPIGNPISELVVWQHEVQSGIDTRAAAAKMEILVDNKNHFYPESFVE
;
A
#
# COMPACT_ATOMS: atom_id res chain seq x y z
N MET A 1 -11.25 -4.12 -23.62
CA MET A 1 -11.22 -5.32 -22.76
C MET A 1 -12.33 -5.17 -21.75
N GLU A 2 -13.12 -6.21 -21.56
CA GLU A 2 -14.18 -6.21 -20.54
C GLU A 2 -13.55 -6.42 -19.16
N PHE A 3 -14.02 -5.68 -18.16
CA PHE A 3 -13.64 -5.84 -16.77
C PHE A 3 -14.89 -5.82 -15.90
N ILE A 4 -14.81 -6.48 -14.76
CA ILE A 4 -15.86 -6.47 -13.74
C ILE A 4 -15.30 -5.73 -12.53
N GLN A 5 -15.99 -4.69 -12.09
CA GLN A 5 -15.72 -4.02 -10.83
C GLN A 5 -16.79 -4.44 -9.83
N SER A 6 -16.36 -5.11 -8.77
CA SER A 6 -17.24 -5.66 -7.75
C SER A 6 -16.97 -4.97 -6.41
N ILE A 7 -18.02 -4.62 -5.68
CA ILE A 7 -17.91 -4.17 -4.29
C ILE A 7 -17.91 -5.42 -3.41
N MET A 8 -16.79 -5.68 -2.73
CA MET A 8 -16.62 -6.83 -1.85
C MET A 8 -17.08 -6.51 -0.41
N ALA A 9 -16.75 -5.31 0.07
CA ALA A 9 -17.18 -4.80 1.36
C ALA A 9 -17.71 -3.38 1.16
N HIS A 10 -18.93 -3.10 1.62
CA HIS A 10 -19.57 -1.81 1.44
C HIS A 10 -19.77 -1.10 2.77
N ASN A 11 -18.96 -0.08 3.03
CA ASN A 11 -19.03 0.74 4.22
C ASN A 11 -19.14 -0.07 5.52
N GLU A 12 -18.29 -1.08 5.66
CA GLU A 12 -18.24 -1.92 6.86
C GLU A 12 -17.52 -1.20 7.99
N ALA A 13 -18.10 -1.27 9.19
CA ALA A 13 -17.48 -0.68 10.38
C ALA A 13 -16.20 -1.43 10.74
N VAL A 14 -15.11 -0.68 10.94
CA VAL A 14 -13.80 -1.21 11.32
C VAL A 14 -13.60 -1.05 12.80
N THR A 15 -13.20 -2.15 13.46
CA THR A 15 -12.75 -2.11 14.86
C THR A 15 -11.23 -2.06 14.90
N LEU A 16 -10.67 -1.03 15.53
CA LEU A 16 -9.22 -0.91 15.72
C LEU A 16 -8.66 -2.10 16.53
N GLY A 17 -7.42 -2.48 16.24
CA GLY A 17 -6.73 -3.61 16.87
C GLY A 17 -7.21 -4.99 16.41
N THR A 18 -8.07 -5.05 15.39
CA THR A 18 -8.55 -6.32 14.83
C THR A 18 -7.87 -6.66 13.51
N VAL A 19 -7.95 -7.95 13.18
CA VAL A 19 -7.61 -8.49 11.87
C VAL A 19 -8.91 -8.90 11.20
N VAL A 20 -9.15 -8.42 9.99
CA VAL A 20 -10.33 -8.74 9.19
C VAL A 20 -9.89 -9.41 7.91
N THR A 21 -10.64 -10.44 7.50
CA THR A 21 -10.30 -11.31 6.39
C THR A 21 -11.45 -11.37 5.39
N TYR A 22 -11.11 -11.27 4.10
CA TYR A 22 -12.05 -11.28 2.99
C TYR A 22 -11.63 -12.30 1.93
N ASP A 23 -12.57 -13.12 1.47
CA ASP A 23 -12.35 -14.02 0.33
C ASP A 23 -12.38 -13.22 -0.97
N LEU A 24 -11.27 -13.23 -1.71
CA LEU A 24 -11.19 -12.52 -2.98
C LEU A 24 -11.89 -13.28 -4.12
N PRO A 25 -12.28 -12.58 -5.20
CA PRO A 25 -12.93 -13.21 -6.34
C PRO A 25 -12.07 -14.27 -7.03
N VAL A 26 -12.75 -15.16 -7.74
CA VAL A 26 -12.18 -16.35 -8.39
C VAL A 26 -11.56 -16.00 -9.75
N ASN A 27 -12.10 -14.99 -10.44
CA ASN A 27 -11.62 -14.60 -11.77
C ASN A 27 -10.21 -13.94 -11.68
N PRO A 28 -9.48 -13.85 -12.80
CA PRO A 28 -8.21 -13.14 -12.82
C PRO A 28 -8.36 -11.72 -12.26
N LEU A 29 -7.49 -11.33 -11.34
CA LEU A 29 -7.63 -10.10 -10.55
C LEU A 29 -6.51 -9.12 -10.90
N SER A 30 -6.88 -7.92 -11.38
CA SER A 30 -5.91 -6.88 -11.73
C SER A 30 -5.42 -6.16 -10.49
N HIS A 31 -6.35 -5.63 -9.70
CA HIS A 31 -6.05 -4.84 -8.51
C HIS A 31 -7.25 -4.77 -7.58
N ILE A 32 -7.01 -4.32 -6.36
CA ILE A 32 -8.00 -4.07 -5.33
C ILE A 32 -7.90 -2.59 -4.95
N LEU A 33 -9.05 -1.92 -4.82
CA LEU A 33 -9.16 -0.57 -4.29
C LEU A 33 -9.66 -0.67 -2.85
N LEU A 34 -8.84 -0.21 -1.92
CA LEU A 34 -9.14 -0.17 -0.50
C LEU A 34 -9.39 1.27 -0.08
N THR A 35 -10.64 1.62 0.17
CA THR A 35 -11.01 2.95 0.68
C THR A 35 -11.27 2.86 2.17
N LEU A 36 -10.53 3.65 2.95
CA LEU A 36 -10.77 3.83 4.37
C LEU A 36 -11.37 5.21 4.61
N ILE A 37 -12.44 5.26 5.39
CA ILE A 37 -13.13 6.48 5.78
C ILE A 37 -13.00 6.61 7.29
N GLY A 38 -12.29 7.64 7.75
CA GLY A 38 -12.13 7.97 9.17
C GLY A 38 -13.04 9.11 9.60
N GLU A 39 -13.66 8.99 10.76
CA GLU A 39 -14.37 10.09 11.45
C GLU A 39 -13.41 10.80 12.40
N ARG A 40 -13.19 12.09 12.17
CA ARG A 40 -12.21 12.89 12.91
C ARG A 40 -12.64 13.03 14.37
N LYS A 41 -11.71 12.79 15.30
CA LYS A 41 -11.90 13.06 16.72
C LYS A 41 -12.08 14.56 16.98
N ALA A 42 -12.82 14.90 18.04
CA ALA A 42 -12.90 16.27 18.54
C ALA A 42 -11.49 16.85 18.73
N LEU A 43 -11.31 18.13 18.37
CA LEU A 43 -10.04 18.85 18.48
C LEU A 43 -9.45 18.71 19.89
N VAL A 44 -8.44 17.85 20.04
CA VAL A 44 -7.43 17.97 21.09
C VAL A 44 -6.22 18.58 20.38
N ASP A 45 -5.71 19.67 20.95
CA ASP A 45 -4.74 20.61 20.37
C ASP A 45 -3.66 19.98 19.45
N ASP A 46 -3.32 20.71 18.38
CA ASP A 46 -2.16 20.52 17.47
C ASP A 46 -2.09 19.28 16.54
N PHE A 47 -3.15 18.46 16.40
CA PHE A 47 -3.14 17.43 15.34
C PHE A 47 -3.38 18.04 13.95
N VAL A 48 -2.30 18.39 13.25
CA VAL A 48 -2.30 18.69 11.81
C VAL A 48 -2.55 17.37 11.08
N VAL A 49 -3.75 17.20 10.56
CA VAL A 49 -4.11 15.98 9.84
C VAL A 49 -3.43 16.01 8.46
N ASN A 50 -2.44 15.14 8.26
CA ASN A 50 -1.83 14.87 6.95
C ASN A 50 -2.78 13.97 6.13
N PRO A 51 -2.88 14.12 4.79
CA PRO A 51 -3.51 13.14 3.89
C PRO A 51 -3.23 11.66 4.20
N MET A 52 -2.03 11.32 4.70
CA MET A 52 -1.64 9.96 5.06
C MET A 52 -2.19 9.49 6.42
N SER A 53 -2.68 10.39 7.27
CA SER A 53 -3.10 10.05 8.64
C SER A 53 -4.25 9.05 8.67
N VAL A 54 -5.11 9.00 7.65
CA VAL A 54 -6.20 8.02 7.61
C VAL A 54 -5.63 6.61 7.39
N ILE A 55 -4.67 6.46 6.48
CA ILE A 55 -4.16 5.15 6.09
C ILE A 55 -3.16 4.56 7.11
N GLU A 56 -2.60 5.38 8.02
CA GLU A 56 -1.82 4.91 9.18
C GLU A 56 -2.61 3.96 10.10
N ALA A 57 -3.95 4.03 10.04
CA ALA A 57 -4.83 3.09 10.73
C ALA A 57 -4.73 1.66 10.16
N ILE A 58 -4.27 1.48 8.93
CA ILE A 58 -4.02 0.17 8.31
C ILE A 58 -2.55 -0.21 8.55
N LYS A 59 -2.31 -1.05 9.55
CA LYS A 59 -0.96 -1.52 9.87
C LYS A 59 -0.43 -2.52 8.87
N LYS A 60 -1.29 -3.35 8.29
CA LYS A 60 -0.87 -4.35 7.32
C LYS A 60 -1.97 -4.70 6.35
N ILE A 61 -1.61 -4.77 5.08
CA ILE A 61 -2.42 -5.26 3.97
C ILE A 61 -1.71 -6.50 3.43
N GLU A 62 -2.39 -7.65 3.47
CA GLU A 62 -1.86 -8.89 2.95
C GLU A 62 -2.81 -9.53 1.94
N VAL A 63 -2.28 -9.89 0.78
CA VAL A 63 -2.97 -10.79 -0.16
C VAL A 63 -2.30 -12.14 -0.07
N LEU A 64 -3.02 -13.13 0.46
CA LEU A 64 -2.56 -14.48 0.69
C LEU A 64 -3.07 -15.40 -0.40
N TYR A 65 -2.17 -16.11 -1.07
CA TYR A 65 -2.50 -17.20 -1.98
C TYR A 65 -2.05 -18.53 -1.37
N LYS A 66 -3.01 -19.41 -1.06
CA LYS A 66 -2.75 -20.71 -0.41
C LYS A 66 -1.92 -20.57 0.88
N GLY A 67 -2.23 -19.53 1.66
CA GLY A 67 -1.53 -19.20 2.90
C GLY A 67 -0.16 -18.51 2.74
N SER A 68 0.32 -18.29 1.52
CA SER A 68 1.56 -17.55 1.25
C SER A 68 1.27 -16.13 0.80
N ALA A 69 1.96 -15.14 1.36
CA ALA A 69 1.79 -13.75 0.96
C ALA A 69 2.33 -13.49 -0.46
N VAL A 70 1.45 -12.96 -1.31
CA VAL A 70 1.76 -12.41 -2.64
C VAL A 70 1.97 -10.90 -2.54
N TYR A 71 1.20 -10.26 -1.67
CA TYR A 71 1.31 -8.85 -1.34
C TYR A 71 1.40 -8.73 0.19
N SER A 72 2.34 -7.95 0.72
CA SER A 72 2.48 -7.72 2.16
C SER A 72 3.14 -6.36 2.41
N MET A 73 2.33 -5.35 2.73
CA MET A 73 2.76 -3.95 2.90
C MET A 73 1.95 -3.25 3.99
N SER A 74 2.46 -2.17 4.56
CA SER A 74 1.63 -1.24 5.36
C SER A 74 0.71 -0.43 4.44
N GLY A 75 -0.30 0.26 4.99
CA GLY A 75 -1.15 1.15 4.19
C GLY A 75 -0.35 2.25 3.49
N GLU A 76 0.71 2.74 4.12
CA GLU A 76 1.54 3.84 3.62
C GLU A 76 2.51 3.38 2.53
N ASP A 77 3.14 2.22 2.72
CA ASP A 77 3.95 1.60 1.67
C ASP A 77 3.11 1.30 0.44
N ALA A 78 1.88 0.81 0.65
CA ALA A 78 0.94 0.53 -0.42
C ALA A 78 0.57 1.80 -1.21
N TYR A 79 0.39 2.93 -0.53
CA TYR A 79 0.22 4.22 -1.19
C TYR A 79 1.44 4.62 -2.01
N ALA A 80 2.64 4.57 -1.43
CA ALA A 80 3.88 4.93 -2.11
C ALA A 80 4.12 4.04 -3.35
N CYS A 81 3.94 2.73 -3.23
CA CYS A 81 4.04 1.81 -4.35
C CYS A 81 2.95 2.05 -5.40
N GLY A 82 1.70 2.32 -5.00
CA GLY A 82 0.63 2.69 -5.93
C GLY A 82 0.99 3.91 -6.77
N LEU A 83 1.55 4.94 -6.13
CA LEU A 83 2.00 6.17 -6.80
C LEU A 83 3.18 5.91 -7.73
N PHE A 84 4.26 5.31 -7.25
CA PHE A 84 5.51 5.22 -8.01
C PHE A 84 5.58 4.05 -9.00
N VAL A 85 4.89 2.94 -8.73
CA VAL A 85 4.89 1.76 -9.62
C VAL A 85 3.75 1.83 -10.62
N ASN A 86 2.54 2.18 -10.15
CA ASN A 86 1.34 2.10 -10.96
C ASN A 86 0.81 3.47 -11.43
N ASN A 87 1.48 4.58 -11.06
CA ASN A 87 1.01 5.94 -11.33
C ASN A 87 -0.42 6.19 -10.84
N PHE A 88 -0.79 5.54 -9.75
CA PHE A 88 -2.10 5.67 -9.13
C PHE A 88 -2.02 6.68 -7.99
N GLU A 89 -2.31 7.93 -8.33
CA GLU A 89 -2.36 9.00 -7.36
C GLU A 89 -3.74 9.05 -6.70
N THR A 90 -3.75 8.97 -5.36
CA THR A 90 -4.94 9.21 -4.57
C THR A 90 -4.81 10.45 -3.73
N TRP A 91 -5.94 11.11 -3.56
CA TRP A 91 -6.06 12.32 -2.80
C TRP A 91 -7.05 12.11 -1.68
N GLY A 92 -6.72 12.62 -0.50
CA GLY A 92 -7.64 12.68 0.62
C GLY A 92 -8.88 13.50 0.24
N VAL A 93 -10.06 12.94 0.43
CA VAL A 93 -11.32 13.65 0.17
C VAL A 93 -11.85 14.20 1.48
N ASN A 94 -12.38 15.43 1.41
CA ASN A 94 -13.03 16.15 2.51
C ASN A 94 -12.09 16.56 3.65
N HIS A 95 -11.07 17.35 3.31
CA HIS A 95 -10.16 18.00 4.27
C HIS A 95 -10.86 19.13 5.05
N GLN A 96 -11.76 18.76 5.94
CA GLN A 96 -12.44 19.70 6.84
C GLN A 96 -11.86 19.57 8.26
N GLU A 97 -11.54 20.72 8.85
CA GLU A 97 -10.97 20.80 10.20
C GLU A 97 -12.05 20.92 11.28
N ILE A 98 -13.08 20.08 11.16
CA ILE A 98 -14.25 20.10 12.04
C ILE A 98 -14.37 18.72 12.70
N GLU A 99 -14.81 18.70 13.95
CA GLU A 99 -15.17 17.46 14.66
C GLU A 99 -16.20 16.64 13.88
N ALA A 100 -16.07 15.31 13.93
CA ALA A 100 -16.92 14.35 13.23
C ALA A 100 -16.95 14.51 11.70
N ALA A 101 -16.03 15.29 11.12
CA ALA A 101 -15.83 15.30 9.67
C ALA A 101 -15.31 13.94 9.20
N HIS A 102 -15.88 13.43 8.11
CA HIS A 102 -15.41 12.22 7.46
C HIS A 102 -14.28 12.53 6.49
N TRP A 103 -13.21 11.75 6.57
CA TRP A 103 -12.12 11.81 5.60
C TRP A 103 -11.96 10.45 4.95
N ALA A 104 -12.10 10.40 3.62
CA ALA A 104 -11.87 9.19 2.85
C ALA A 104 -10.50 9.20 2.16
N PHE A 105 -9.81 8.06 2.17
CA PHE A 105 -8.57 7.85 1.44
C PHE A 105 -8.56 6.46 0.80
N THR A 106 -8.19 6.39 -0.47
CA THR A 106 -8.11 5.13 -1.22
C THR A 106 -6.66 4.73 -1.42
N VAL A 107 -6.37 3.45 -1.23
CA VAL A 107 -5.08 2.83 -1.50
C VAL A 107 -5.27 1.73 -2.54
N LEU A 108 -4.33 1.65 -3.48
CA LEU A 108 -4.28 0.61 -4.49
C LEU A 108 -3.48 -0.58 -3.98
N VAL A 109 -4.02 -1.78 -4.15
CA VAL A 109 -3.29 -3.04 -3.99
C VAL A 109 -3.17 -3.68 -5.38
N PRO A 110 -2.07 -3.43 -6.10
CA PRO A 110 -1.90 -3.89 -7.47
C PRO A 110 -1.35 -5.32 -7.49
N LEU A 111 -1.88 -6.15 -8.39
CA LEU A 111 -1.33 -7.49 -8.69
C LEU A 111 -0.67 -7.52 -10.07
N THR A 112 -0.35 -6.34 -10.59
CA THR A 112 0.23 -6.07 -11.91
C THR A 112 1.01 -4.77 -11.90
N ARG A 113 1.99 -4.61 -12.81
CA ARG A 113 2.62 -3.30 -13.06
C ARG A 113 1.72 -2.37 -13.89
N VAL A 114 0.96 -2.93 -14.82
CA VAL A 114 0.06 -2.17 -15.70
C VAL A 114 -1.38 -2.56 -15.39
N LEU A 115 -2.12 -1.63 -14.79
CA LEU A 115 -3.52 -1.84 -14.45
C LEU A 115 -4.32 -2.24 -15.70
N TYR A 116 -5.28 -3.15 -15.52
CA TYR A 116 -6.11 -3.69 -16.59
C TYR A 116 -5.36 -4.50 -17.67
N SER A 117 -4.12 -4.92 -17.42
CA SER A 117 -3.38 -5.79 -18.34
C SER A 117 -3.90 -7.24 -18.31
N PRO A 118 -4.28 -7.83 -19.46
CA PRO A 118 -4.70 -9.24 -19.52
C PRO A 118 -3.54 -10.23 -19.42
N THR A 119 -2.34 -9.80 -19.77
CA THR A 119 -1.14 -10.64 -19.78
C THR A 119 -0.44 -10.62 -18.43
N GLU A 120 -0.70 -9.59 -17.63
CA GLU A 120 -0.09 -9.34 -16.34
C GLU A 120 -1.18 -9.00 -15.32
N CYS A 121 -1.70 -10.01 -14.63
CA CYS A 121 -2.62 -9.89 -13.50
C CYS A 121 -2.64 -11.22 -12.73
N PHE A 122 -3.26 -11.23 -11.55
CA PHE A 122 -3.29 -12.46 -10.75
C PHE A 122 -4.13 -13.53 -11.45
N PRO A 123 -3.63 -14.78 -11.58
CA PRO A 123 -4.35 -15.82 -12.29
C PRO A 123 -5.64 -16.22 -11.58
N ARG A 124 -6.54 -16.83 -12.35
CA ARG A 124 -7.77 -17.43 -11.82
C ARG A 124 -7.46 -18.38 -10.66
N THR A 125 -8.19 -18.25 -9.57
CA THR A 125 -8.04 -19.11 -8.38
C THR A 125 -9.28 -19.96 -8.14
N THR A 126 -9.25 -20.79 -7.09
CA THR A 126 -10.48 -21.35 -6.54
C THR A 126 -10.92 -20.58 -5.29
N ARG A 127 -12.21 -20.64 -4.95
CA ARG A 127 -12.75 -19.90 -3.80
C ARG A 127 -12.01 -20.27 -2.51
N GLY A 128 -11.60 -19.26 -1.75
CA GLY A 128 -10.87 -19.41 -0.47
C GLY A 128 -9.36 -19.65 -0.63
N GLU A 129 -8.83 -19.75 -1.85
CA GLU A 129 -7.38 -19.80 -2.04
C GLU A 129 -6.73 -18.43 -2.01
N LEU A 130 -7.45 -17.40 -2.49
CA LEU A 130 -6.98 -16.01 -2.52
C LEU A 130 -7.77 -15.20 -1.49
N ILE A 131 -7.04 -14.65 -0.53
CA ILE A 131 -7.61 -13.99 0.65
C ILE A 131 -6.95 -12.62 0.81
N LEU A 132 -7.76 -11.59 1.07
CA LEU A 132 -7.29 -10.30 1.55
C LEU A 132 -7.40 -10.27 3.08
N GLN A 133 -6.30 -9.97 3.76
CA GLN A 133 -6.25 -9.81 5.19
C GLN A 133 -5.79 -8.40 5.53
N LEU A 134 -6.59 -7.69 6.31
CA LEU A 134 -6.32 -6.33 6.78
C LEU A 134 -6.09 -6.35 8.28
N THR A 135 -4.99 -5.77 8.72
CA THR A 135 -4.67 -5.59 10.15
C THR A 135 -4.75 -4.10 10.49
N TYR A 136 -5.62 -3.76 11.43
CA TYR A 136 -5.81 -2.38 11.86
C TYR A 136 -5.00 -2.06 13.12
N ALA A 137 -4.55 -0.80 13.23
CA ALA A 137 -3.83 -0.29 14.40
C ALA A 137 -4.67 -0.44 15.67
N ALA A 138 -4.04 -0.72 16.81
CA ALA A 138 -4.75 -0.82 18.09
C ALA A 138 -5.37 0.50 18.55
N SER A 139 -4.82 1.63 18.10
CA SER A 139 -5.30 2.98 18.39
C SER A 139 -4.91 3.94 17.27
N HIS A 140 -5.66 5.03 17.13
CA HIS A 140 -5.35 6.12 16.20
C HIS A 140 -5.54 7.48 16.88
N ALA A 141 -4.62 8.43 16.66
CA ALA A 141 -4.64 9.72 17.35
C ALA A 141 -5.71 10.68 16.80
N GLY A 142 -5.82 10.80 15.46
CA GLY A 142 -6.69 11.79 14.81
C GLY A 142 -8.13 11.38 14.50
N PHE A 143 -8.46 10.08 14.60
CA PHE A 143 -9.74 9.52 14.16
C PHE A 143 -10.26 8.51 15.19
N GLU A 144 -11.59 8.42 15.34
CA GLU A 144 -12.25 7.56 16.33
C GLU A 144 -13.04 6.41 15.72
N LYS A 145 -13.73 6.66 14.62
CA LYS A 145 -14.49 5.63 13.90
C LYS A 145 -13.90 5.46 12.53
N PHE A 146 -13.90 4.22 12.07
CA PHE A 146 -13.41 3.87 10.75
C PHE A 146 -14.43 3.01 10.04
N VAL A 147 -14.53 3.22 8.74
CA VAL A 147 -15.36 2.47 7.82
C VAL A 147 -14.49 2.07 6.63
N VAL A 148 -14.62 0.84 6.16
CA VAL A 148 -13.88 0.33 5.01
C VAL A 148 -14.83 0.03 3.85
N GLN A 149 -14.39 0.39 2.64
CA GLN A 149 -14.99 -0.01 1.38
C GLN A 149 -13.92 -0.69 0.54
N ILE A 150 -14.21 -1.89 0.07
CA ILE A 150 -13.26 -2.69 -0.71
C ILE A 150 -13.89 -3.04 -2.04
N GLU A 151 -13.17 -2.72 -3.11
CA GLU A 151 -13.58 -3.00 -4.47
C GLU A 151 -12.50 -3.80 -5.20
N THR A 152 -12.93 -4.73 -6.04
CA THR A 152 -12.02 -5.61 -6.79
C THR A 152 -12.26 -5.43 -8.27
N VAL A 153 -11.18 -5.36 -9.05
CA VAL A 153 -11.23 -5.26 -10.51
C VAL A 153 -10.76 -6.57 -11.14
N GLU A 154 -11.72 -7.31 -11.67
CA GLU A 154 -11.55 -8.62 -12.28
C GLU A 154 -11.51 -8.52 -13.82
N LEU A 155 -10.72 -9.40 -14.46
CA LEU A 155 -10.59 -9.52 -15.91
C LEU A 155 -10.98 -10.95 -16.34
N PRO A 156 -12.27 -11.25 -16.56
CA PRO A 156 -12.74 -12.61 -16.80
C PRO A 156 -12.10 -13.31 -18.01
N GLU A 157 -11.78 -12.54 -19.04
CA GLU A 157 -11.19 -13.03 -20.30
C GLU A 157 -9.64 -13.00 -20.30
N ALA A 158 -9.01 -12.59 -19.20
CA ALA A 158 -7.56 -12.54 -19.11
C ALA A 158 -6.94 -13.94 -19.03
N SER A 159 -5.77 -14.08 -19.66
CA SER A 159 -4.94 -15.28 -19.58
C SER A 159 -3.54 -14.86 -19.12
N PRO A 160 -3.35 -14.68 -17.80
CA PRO A 160 -2.16 -14.01 -17.30
C PRO A 160 -0.94 -14.92 -17.43
N ALA A 161 0.14 -14.39 -17.98
CA ALA A 161 1.42 -15.08 -18.06
C ALA A 161 2.28 -14.86 -16.80
N GLN A 162 2.05 -13.75 -16.11
CA GLN A 162 2.80 -13.34 -14.94
C GLN A 162 1.95 -12.42 -14.04
N PHE A 163 2.38 -12.26 -12.78
CA PHE A 163 1.80 -11.33 -11.80
C PHE A 163 2.92 -10.77 -10.92
N ILE A 164 2.69 -9.63 -10.29
CA ILE A 164 3.68 -9.03 -9.39
C ILE A 164 3.52 -9.57 -7.97
N LYS A 165 4.64 -9.80 -7.30
CA LYS A 165 4.71 -9.97 -5.85
C LYS A 165 5.33 -8.74 -5.24
N GLN A 166 4.76 -8.23 -4.17
CA GLN A 166 5.21 -7.00 -3.53
C GLN A 166 5.33 -7.20 -2.02
N THR A 167 6.47 -6.79 -1.48
CA THR A 167 6.77 -6.87 -0.05
C THR A 167 7.58 -5.67 0.38
N THR A 168 7.37 -5.19 1.60
CA THR A 168 8.20 -4.15 2.21
C THR A 168 9.33 -4.77 3.03
N LEU A 169 10.53 -4.20 2.90
CA LEU A 169 11.60 -4.33 3.87
C LEU A 169 11.78 -3.01 4.60
N THR A 170 11.71 -3.02 5.93
CA THR A 170 11.87 -1.81 6.73
C THR A 170 13.22 -1.81 7.44
N LEU A 171 13.92 -0.69 7.36
CA LEU A 171 15.13 -0.42 8.14
C LEU A 171 15.00 0.98 8.75
N THR A 172 15.29 1.11 10.04
CA THR A 172 15.40 2.40 10.72
C THR A 172 16.87 2.67 11.02
N PRO A 173 17.56 3.53 10.24
CA PRO A 173 18.95 3.86 10.50
C PRO A 173 19.11 4.53 11.87
N THR A 174 20.06 4.08 12.67
CA THR A 174 20.36 4.65 14.00
C THR A 174 21.49 5.66 13.97
N ALA A 175 22.18 5.80 12.83
CA ALA A 175 23.24 6.76 12.59
C ALA A 175 23.35 7.09 11.09
N ALA A 176 23.95 8.24 10.75
CA ALA A 176 24.22 8.67 9.37
C ALA A 176 25.44 7.93 8.79
N ILE A 177 25.34 6.60 8.69
CA ILE A 177 26.38 5.72 8.14
C ILE A 177 25.80 4.86 7.02
N PRO A 178 26.63 4.39 6.07
CA PRO A 178 26.20 3.41 5.08
C PRO A 178 25.62 2.16 5.76
N PHE A 179 24.54 1.64 5.20
CA PHE A 179 23.90 0.41 5.64
C PHE A 179 23.62 -0.49 4.43
N ASP A 180 23.69 -1.79 4.67
CA ASP A 180 23.43 -2.81 3.66
C ASP A 180 22.05 -3.44 3.91
N LEU A 181 21.27 -3.58 2.84
CA LEU A 181 19.99 -4.28 2.87
C LEU A 181 20.00 -5.42 1.85
N SER A 182 19.89 -6.65 2.32
CA SER A 182 19.80 -7.81 1.44
C SER A 182 18.41 -7.91 0.80
N LEU A 183 18.38 -7.88 -0.53
CA LEU A 183 17.14 -8.03 -1.29
C LEU A 183 16.71 -9.52 -1.38
N PRO A 184 15.40 -9.82 -1.44
CA PRO A 184 14.93 -11.18 -1.60
C PRO A 184 15.40 -11.79 -2.93
N ILE A 185 15.88 -13.02 -2.89
CA ILE A 185 16.29 -13.78 -4.07
C ILE A 185 15.19 -14.78 -4.50
N GLY A 186 15.19 -15.15 -5.78
CA GLY A 186 14.33 -16.22 -6.32
C GLY A 186 13.30 -15.77 -7.35
N ASN A 187 12.91 -14.49 -7.36
CA ASN A 187 12.11 -13.89 -8.44
C ASN A 187 12.89 -12.75 -9.09
N PRO A 188 12.70 -12.48 -10.39
CA PRO A 188 13.18 -11.25 -11.00
C PRO A 188 12.58 -10.04 -10.29
N ILE A 189 13.43 -9.07 -9.94
CA ILE A 189 13.00 -7.79 -9.35
C ILE A 189 12.67 -6.85 -10.51
N SER A 190 11.46 -6.27 -10.50
CA SER A 190 11.04 -5.30 -11.52
C SER A 190 11.27 -3.86 -11.04
N GLU A 191 10.83 -3.52 -9.82
CA GLU A 191 10.98 -2.19 -9.23
C GLU A 191 11.49 -2.26 -7.78
N LEU A 192 12.20 -1.21 -7.37
CA LEU A 192 12.56 -0.94 -5.98
C LEU A 192 12.09 0.48 -5.64
N VAL A 193 11.15 0.59 -4.69
CA VAL A 193 10.67 1.89 -4.20
C VAL A 193 11.32 2.17 -2.85
N VAL A 194 12.11 3.24 -2.80
CA VAL A 194 12.69 3.76 -1.56
C VAL A 194 12.03 5.08 -1.26
N TRP A 195 11.34 5.16 -0.14
CA TRP A 195 10.58 6.33 0.27
C TRP A 195 10.71 6.55 1.79
N GLN A 196 10.33 7.73 2.27
CA GLN A 196 10.37 8.08 3.69
C GLN A 196 8.99 8.54 4.17
N HIS A 197 8.63 8.15 5.38
CA HIS A 197 7.35 8.47 6.02
C HIS A 197 7.26 9.95 6.46
N GLU A 198 8.37 10.54 6.93
CA GLU A 198 8.36 11.93 7.40
C GLU A 198 8.35 12.91 6.22
N VAL A 199 7.21 13.59 6.06
CA VAL A 199 7.10 14.78 5.21
C VAL A 199 7.80 15.94 5.92
N GLN A 200 8.71 16.59 5.22
CA GLN A 200 9.48 17.70 5.77
C GLN A 200 8.55 18.86 6.18
N SER A 201 8.45 19.12 7.47
CA SER A 201 7.74 20.27 8.05
C SER A 201 8.75 21.23 8.66
N GLY A 202 9.42 22.03 7.82
CA GLY A 202 10.42 23.01 8.27
C GLY A 202 11.28 23.57 7.15
N ILE A 203 12.29 24.37 7.52
CA ILE A 203 13.30 24.94 6.61
C ILE A 203 14.48 23.99 6.34
N ASP A 204 14.60 22.90 7.10
CA ASP A 204 15.64 21.89 6.92
C ASP A 204 15.18 20.80 5.97
N THR A 205 15.80 20.71 4.80
CA THR A 205 15.61 19.58 3.88
C THR A 205 16.40 18.38 4.40
N ARG A 206 15.70 17.33 4.86
CA ARG A 206 16.31 16.06 5.29
C ARG A 206 15.79 14.92 4.42
N ALA A 207 16.69 14.31 3.67
CA ALA A 207 16.45 13.04 2.99
C ALA A 207 17.02 11.90 3.85
N ALA A 208 16.22 10.87 4.13
CA ALA A 208 16.67 9.69 4.86
C ALA A 208 17.74 8.88 4.10
N ALA A 209 17.77 9.01 2.77
CA ALA A 209 18.79 8.43 1.91
C ALA A 209 19.28 9.47 0.89
N ALA A 210 20.59 9.71 0.88
CA ALA A 210 21.24 10.59 -0.10
C ALA A 210 21.83 9.79 -1.28
N LYS A 211 22.31 8.57 -1.01
CA LYS A 211 23.02 7.72 -1.98
C LYS A 211 22.56 6.28 -1.82
N MET A 212 22.37 5.60 -2.93
CA MET A 212 22.06 4.18 -2.95
C MET A 212 22.97 3.50 -3.96
N GLU A 213 23.46 2.31 -3.60
CA GLU A 213 24.26 1.47 -4.46
C GLU A 213 23.59 0.10 -4.59
N ILE A 214 23.46 -0.38 -5.83
CA ILE A 214 22.92 -1.71 -6.10
C ILE A 214 24.07 -2.63 -6.48
N LEU A 215 24.27 -3.65 -5.65
CA LEU A 215 25.28 -4.67 -5.83
C LEU A 215 24.65 -5.95 -6.40
N VAL A 216 25.22 -6.48 -7.47
CA VAL A 216 24.94 -7.85 -7.96
C VAL A 216 26.25 -8.61 -7.95
N ASP A 217 26.29 -9.76 -7.28
CA ASP A 217 27.51 -10.55 -7.07
C ASP A 217 28.69 -9.74 -6.48
N ASN A 218 28.39 -8.86 -5.52
CA ASN A 218 29.35 -7.92 -4.91
C ASN A 218 30.06 -7.00 -5.91
N LYS A 219 29.44 -6.75 -7.07
CA LYS A 219 29.88 -5.78 -8.06
C LYS A 219 28.84 -4.68 -8.19
N ASN A 220 29.31 -3.46 -8.34
CA ASN A 220 28.44 -2.29 -8.44
C ASN A 220 27.80 -2.28 -9.82
N HIS A 221 26.48 -2.32 -9.86
CA HIS A 221 25.72 -2.30 -11.11
C HIS A 221 24.98 -0.96 -11.32
N PHE A 222 24.59 -0.26 -10.25
CA PHE A 222 23.94 1.05 -10.33
C PHE A 222 24.35 1.97 -9.18
N TYR A 223 24.47 3.27 -9.50
CA TYR A 223 24.79 4.33 -8.54
C TYR A 223 23.88 5.56 -8.76
N PRO A 224 22.63 5.54 -8.24
CA PRO A 224 21.82 6.75 -8.14
C PRO A 224 22.30 7.66 -7.00
N GLU A 225 22.64 8.92 -7.34
CA GLU A 225 22.91 10.00 -6.39
C GLU A 225 21.73 10.98 -6.39
N SER A 226 21.18 11.30 -5.22
CA SER A 226 20.16 12.36 -5.12
C SER A 226 20.84 13.72 -5.01
N PHE A 227 20.49 14.66 -5.88
CA PHE A 227 21.01 16.03 -5.88
C PHE A 227 20.20 16.92 -4.93
N VAL A 228 20.08 16.51 -3.68
CA VAL A 228 19.41 17.34 -2.67
C VAL A 228 20.51 17.98 -1.81
N GLU A 229 20.95 19.17 -2.21
CA GLU A 229 21.75 20.10 -1.39
C GLU A 229 20.87 20.80 -0.35
#